data_AF-A0A1Q7DTD6-F1
#
_entry.id   AF-A0A1Q7DTD6-F1
#
_cell.length_a   1.000
_cell.length_b   1.000
_cell.length_c   1.000
_cell.angle_alpha   90.00
_cell.angle_beta   90.00
_cell.angle_gamma   90.00
#
_symmetry.space_group_name_H-M   'P 1'
#
loop_
_entity.id
_entity.type
_entity.pdbx_description
1 polymer ?
#
loop_
_entity_poly.entity_id
_entity_poly.type
_entity_poly.pdbx_seq_one_letter_code
_entity_poly.pdbx_strand_id
1 'polypeptide(L)'
;MLYDLRRADASIKWLVTCLLATFGLSYLFGAVMVSLYAGFTPQRVAATYAGPAMSMPMPPDSTMIVEHPMSMADFARPETHAVDTNLLIQDTHVHVPMYGVIAAALSLVVVGLSLERAWALGLITLLFAAPWLDFAGMWLTKFVSPQCAIVTLIGGWAMGAGYAIVAALAVKQMWFSPERS
;
A
#
# COMPACT_ATOMS: atom_id res chain seq x y z
N MET A 1 31.44 4.96 3.54
CA MET A 1 30.17 4.55 2.89
C MET A 1 30.48 3.32 2.04
N LEU A 2 29.68 2.24 2.15
CA LEU A 2 29.92 1.00 1.39
C LEU A 2 29.52 1.13 -0.09
N TYR A 3 28.62 2.06 -0.44
CA TYR A 3 28.13 2.30 -1.80
C TYR A 3 27.55 3.72 -1.94
N ASP A 4 27.76 4.40 -3.07
CA ASP A 4 27.22 5.74 -3.37
C ASP A 4 26.54 5.75 -4.74
N LEU A 5 25.22 5.96 -4.77
CA LEU A 5 24.40 5.98 -5.99
C LEU A 5 24.80 7.09 -6.97
N ARG A 6 25.48 8.15 -6.51
CA ARG A 6 25.96 9.23 -7.39
C ARG A 6 27.05 8.75 -8.33
N ARG A 7 27.94 7.89 -7.83
CA ARG A 7 29.11 7.35 -8.54
C ARG A 7 28.89 5.94 -9.10
N ALA A 8 27.67 5.42 -8.95
CA ALA A 8 27.28 4.12 -9.46
C ALA A 8 27.40 4.05 -10.99
N ASP A 9 27.69 2.85 -11.51
CA ASP A 9 27.67 2.59 -12.94
C ASP A 9 26.29 2.89 -13.55
N ALA A 10 26.27 3.26 -14.83
CA ALA A 10 25.05 3.58 -15.56
C ALA A 10 24.02 2.44 -15.53
N SER A 11 24.46 1.18 -15.59
CA SER A 11 23.58 0.01 -15.50
C SER A 11 22.81 -0.04 -14.17
N ILE A 12 23.46 0.28 -13.05
CA ILE A 12 22.82 0.29 -11.72
C ILE A 12 21.87 1.47 -11.59
N LYS A 13 22.27 2.66 -12.06
CA LYS A 13 21.37 3.83 -12.09
C LYS A 13 20.12 3.56 -12.93
N TRP A 14 20.26 2.84 -14.04
CA TRP A 14 19.15 2.44 -14.89
C TRP A 14 18.25 1.42 -14.20
N LEU A 15 18.83 0.38 -13.59
CA LEU A 15 18.08 -0.60 -12.79
C LEU A 15 17.24 0.06 -11.70
N VAL A 16 17.84 0.96 -10.91
CA VAL A 16 17.14 1.69 -9.84
C VAL A 16 16.04 2.57 -10.42
N THR A 17 16.29 3.25 -11.55
CA THR A 17 15.28 4.09 -12.21
C THR A 17 14.09 3.27 -12.69
N CYS A 18 14.32 2.11 -13.33
CA CYS A 18 13.27 1.19 -13.75
C CYS A 18 12.48 0.64 -12.56
N LEU A 19 13.18 0.21 -11.50
CA LEU A 19 12.56 -0.27 -10.26
C LEU A 19 11.63 0.78 -9.64
N LEU A 20 12.12 2.01 -9.50
CA LEU A 20 11.33 3.12 -8.98
C LEU A 20 10.13 3.41 -9.89
N ALA A 21 10.31 3.46 -11.21
CA ALA A 21 9.20 3.67 -12.14
C ALA A 21 8.12 2.60 -12.02
N THR A 22 8.50 1.32 -11.90
CA THR A 22 7.56 0.21 -11.68
C THR A 22 6.79 0.39 -10.37
N PHE A 23 7.47 0.65 -9.26
CA PHE A 23 6.79 0.89 -7.97
C PHE A 23 5.91 2.13 -8.00
N GLY A 24 6.34 3.21 -8.65
CA GLY A 24 5.53 4.41 -8.83
C GLY A 24 4.24 4.12 -9.58
N LEU A 25 4.31 3.35 -10.66
CA LEU A 25 3.12 2.91 -11.38
C LEU A 25 2.21 2.05 -10.49
N SER A 26 2.78 1.09 -9.74
CA SER A 26 2.01 0.29 -8.79
C SER A 26 1.32 1.13 -7.70
N TYR A 27 1.99 2.14 -7.15
CA TYR A 27 1.38 3.06 -6.17
C TYR A 27 0.24 3.88 -6.77
N LEU A 28 0.36 4.32 -8.03
CA LEU A 28 -0.72 5.04 -8.72
C LEU A 28 -1.95 4.13 -8.92
N PHE A 29 -1.76 2.91 -9.40
CA PHE A 29 -2.86 1.96 -9.54
C PHE A 29 -3.43 1.53 -8.19
N GLY A 30 -2.60 1.40 -7.16
CA GLY A 30 -3.05 1.18 -5.79
C GLY A 30 -3.94 2.32 -5.29
N ALA A 31 -3.55 3.58 -5.54
CA ALA A 31 -4.39 4.74 -5.20
C ALA A 31 -5.71 4.76 -5.99
N VAL A 32 -5.69 4.39 -7.26
CA VAL A 32 -6.92 4.24 -8.06
C VAL A 32 -7.83 3.16 -7.47
N MET A 33 -7.28 1.99 -7.13
CA MET A 33 -8.04 0.92 -6.46
C MET A 33 -8.66 1.43 -5.16
N VAL A 34 -7.89 2.09 -4.29
CA VAL A 34 -8.43 2.68 -3.06
C VAL A 34 -9.56 3.66 -3.38
N SER A 35 -9.40 4.53 -4.37
CA SER A 35 -10.43 5.51 -4.74
C SER A 35 -11.76 4.88 -5.17
N LEU A 36 -11.69 3.72 -5.84
CA LEU A 36 -12.85 3.00 -6.36
C LEU A 36 -13.57 2.19 -5.29
N TYR A 37 -12.83 1.55 -4.38
CA TYR A 37 -13.40 0.56 -3.45
C TYR A 37 -13.59 1.09 -2.01
N ALA A 38 -12.59 1.77 -1.44
CA ALA A 38 -12.58 2.17 -0.03
C ALA A 38 -12.70 3.70 0.18
N GLY A 39 -12.30 4.50 -0.80
CA GLY A 39 -12.17 5.95 -0.72
C GLY A 39 -11.03 6.42 0.19
N PHE A 40 -10.79 7.74 0.19
CA PHE A 40 -9.74 8.39 0.99
C PHE A 40 -10.25 9.08 2.26
N THR A 41 -11.44 8.71 2.73
CA THR A 41 -12.05 9.33 3.91
C THR A 41 -12.25 8.28 5.00
N PRO A 42 -12.08 8.64 6.30
CA PRO A 42 -12.22 7.68 7.39
C PRO A 42 -13.59 6.97 7.38
N GLN A 43 -14.65 7.68 6.98
CA GLN A 43 -16.01 7.15 6.96
C GLN A 43 -16.19 6.05 5.90
N ARG A 44 -15.60 6.22 4.71
CA ARG A 44 -15.71 5.20 3.65
C ARG A 44 -14.83 3.99 3.95
N VAL A 45 -13.62 4.22 4.46
CA VAL A 45 -12.74 3.13 4.94
C VAL A 45 -13.42 2.35 6.07
N ALA A 46 -14.02 3.05 7.03
CA ALA A 46 -14.81 2.42 8.09
C ALA A 46 -15.98 1.60 7.53
N ALA A 47 -16.73 2.11 6.54
CA ALA A 47 -17.81 1.37 5.92
C ALA A 47 -17.34 0.08 5.22
N THR A 48 -16.15 0.12 4.61
CA THR A 48 -15.52 -1.03 3.95
C THR A 48 -15.11 -2.12 4.95
N TYR A 49 -14.46 -1.75 6.06
CA TYR A 49 -13.87 -2.74 6.98
C TYR A 49 -14.74 -3.07 8.20
N ALA A 50 -15.59 -2.16 8.69
CA ALA A 50 -16.44 -2.41 9.86
C ALA A 50 -17.69 -3.27 9.55
N GLY A 51 -17.98 -3.53 8.27
CA GLY A 51 -19.14 -4.30 7.84
C GLY A 51 -19.17 -5.72 8.45
N PRO A 52 -20.37 -6.30 8.65
CA PRO A 52 -20.52 -7.67 9.14
C PRO A 52 -19.81 -8.66 8.20
N ALA A 53 -19.39 -9.82 8.74
CA ALA A 53 -18.87 -10.88 7.90
C ALA A 53 -19.90 -11.22 6.82
N MET A 54 -19.49 -11.21 5.55
CA MET A 54 -20.34 -11.76 4.50
C MET A 54 -20.45 -13.26 4.76
N SER A 55 -21.65 -13.69 5.15
CA SER A 55 -21.98 -15.10 5.18
C SER A 55 -21.91 -15.59 3.74
N MET A 56 -20.82 -16.27 3.40
CA MET A 56 -20.73 -17.14 2.22
C MET A 56 -21.05 -18.55 2.70
N PRO A 57 -22.32 -18.91 2.95
CA PRO A 57 -22.66 -20.30 3.24
C PRO A 57 -22.24 -21.13 2.02
N MET A 58 -21.43 -22.17 2.26
CA MET A 58 -21.24 -23.24 1.29
C MET A 58 -22.64 -23.69 0.80
N PRO A 59 -22.86 -23.81 -0.52
CA PRO A 59 -24.15 -24.27 -1.00
C PRO A 59 -24.40 -25.67 -0.38
N PRO A 60 -25.60 -25.94 0.17
CA PRO A 60 -25.95 -27.29 0.58
C PRO A 60 -25.83 -28.24 -0.64
N ASP A 61 -25.54 -29.52 -0.39
CA ASP A 61 -25.36 -30.54 -1.45
C ASP A 61 -26.56 -30.64 -2.43
N SER A 62 -27.71 -30.08 -2.04
CA SER A 62 -28.84 -29.77 -2.92
C SER A 62 -28.80 -28.30 -3.37
N THR A 63 -28.16 -28.01 -4.50
CA THR A 63 -28.24 -26.69 -5.12
C THR A 63 -29.65 -26.43 -5.62
N MET A 64 -30.46 -25.67 -4.87
CA MET A 64 -31.70 -25.09 -5.41
C MET A 64 -31.35 -23.79 -6.13
N ILE A 65 -31.53 -23.77 -7.46
CA ILE A 65 -31.44 -22.54 -8.24
C ILE A 65 -32.71 -21.74 -7.96
N VAL A 66 -32.58 -20.69 -7.15
CA VAL A 66 -33.66 -19.73 -6.89
C VAL A 66 -33.40 -18.51 -7.77
N GLU A 67 -34.19 -18.36 -8.84
CA GLU A 67 -34.18 -17.13 -9.64
C GLU A 67 -34.96 -16.05 -8.89
N HIS A 68 -34.28 -14.98 -8.48
CA HIS A 68 -34.91 -13.80 -7.93
C HIS A 68 -34.91 -12.69 -8.99
N PRO A 69 -36.07 -12.11 -9.36
CA PRO A 69 -36.11 -11.00 -10.29
C PRO A 69 -35.43 -9.78 -9.67
N MET A 70 -34.25 -9.41 -10.18
CA MET A 70 -33.58 -8.15 -9.82
C MET A 70 -34.05 -7.03 -10.74
N SER A 71 -34.45 -5.90 -10.15
CA SER A 71 -34.78 -4.71 -10.93
C SER A 71 -33.51 -3.90 -11.26
N MET A 72 -33.52 -3.11 -12.34
CA MET A 72 -32.43 -2.18 -12.66
C MET A 72 -32.13 -1.19 -11.52
N ALA A 73 -33.11 -0.91 -10.65
CA ALA A 73 -32.94 -0.06 -9.48
C ALA A 73 -32.14 -0.72 -8.34
N ASP A 74 -32.12 -2.05 -8.29
CA ASP A 74 -31.34 -2.80 -7.29
C ASP A 74 -29.83 -2.75 -7.62
N PHE A 75 -29.48 -2.71 -8.91
CA PHE A 75 -28.11 -2.47 -9.38
C PHE A 75 -27.64 -1.02 -9.22
N ALA A 76 -28.58 -0.08 -9.03
CA ALA A 76 -28.27 1.34 -8.85
C ALA A 76 -27.84 1.68 -7.42
N ARG A 77 -27.98 0.75 -6.47
CA ARG A 77 -27.44 0.93 -5.11
C ARG A 77 -25.93 0.77 -5.19
N PRO A 78 -25.13 1.77 -4.79
CA PRO A 78 -23.69 1.57 -4.66
C PRO A 78 -23.48 0.51 -3.58
N GLU A 79 -23.21 -0.73 -3.98
CA GLU A 79 -22.75 -1.76 -3.06
C GLU A 79 -21.45 -1.24 -2.44
N THR A 80 -21.53 -0.89 -1.16
CA THR A 80 -20.33 -0.61 -0.38
C THR A 80 -19.54 -1.90 -0.36
N HIS A 81 -18.37 -1.91 -1.01
CA HIS A 81 -17.48 -3.06 -1.00
C HIS A 81 -17.11 -3.34 0.45
N ALA A 82 -17.66 -4.42 1.01
CA ALA A 82 -17.42 -4.83 2.38
C ALA A 82 -16.34 -5.89 2.39
N VAL A 83 -15.34 -5.73 3.27
CA VAL A 83 -14.26 -6.70 3.44
C VAL A 83 -14.57 -7.56 4.66
N ASP A 84 -14.81 -8.84 4.41
CA ASP A 84 -14.95 -9.83 5.48
C ASP A 84 -13.60 -10.22 6.09
N THR A 85 -13.63 -10.97 7.19
CA THR A 85 -12.41 -11.37 7.90
C THR A 85 -11.53 -12.31 7.08
N ASN A 86 -12.10 -13.20 6.26
CA ASN A 86 -11.33 -14.15 5.47
C ASN A 86 -10.58 -13.42 4.34
N LEU A 87 -11.26 -12.48 3.69
CA LEU A 87 -10.66 -11.57 2.72
C LEU A 87 -9.56 -10.72 3.37
N LEU A 88 -9.78 -10.18 4.57
CA LEU A 88 -8.75 -9.41 5.27
C LEU A 88 -7.52 -10.25 5.64
N ILE A 89 -7.71 -11.53 6.03
CA ILE A 89 -6.62 -12.47 6.28
C ILE A 89 -5.83 -12.73 5.00
N GLN A 90 -6.52 -13.04 3.90
CA GLN A 90 -5.90 -13.29 2.61
C GLN A 90 -5.13 -12.06 2.12
N ASP A 91 -5.74 -10.89 2.22
CA ASP A 91 -5.14 -9.62 1.82
C ASP A 91 -3.88 -9.34 2.63
N THR A 92 -3.94 -9.49 3.96
CA THR A 92 -2.78 -9.35 4.85
C THR A 92 -1.68 -10.36 4.51
N HIS A 93 -2.02 -11.62 4.26
CA HIS A 93 -1.06 -12.69 3.96
C HIS A 93 -0.27 -12.44 2.68
N VAL A 94 -0.90 -11.87 1.65
CA VAL A 94 -0.25 -11.60 0.37
C VAL A 94 0.48 -10.26 0.40
N HIS A 95 -0.16 -9.21 0.92
CA HIS A 95 0.37 -7.86 0.82
C HIS A 95 1.45 -7.56 1.84
N VAL A 96 1.34 -7.98 3.10
CA VAL A 96 2.35 -7.65 4.12
C VAL A 96 3.74 -8.17 3.75
N PRO A 97 3.92 -9.42 3.30
CA PRO A 97 5.22 -9.90 2.83
C PRO A 97 5.72 -9.12 1.61
N MET A 98 4.84 -8.84 0.64
CA MET A 98 5.21 -8.10 -0.57
C MET A 98 5.65 -6.67 -0.25
N TYR A 99 4.94 -5.97 0.66
CA TYR A 99 5.36 -4.66 1.16
C TYR A 99 6.69 -4.75 1.91
N GLY A 100 6.98 -5.84 2.61
CA GLY A 100 8.30 -6.09 3.21
C GLY A 100 9.41 -6.16 2.14
N VAL A 101 9.17 -6.83 1.01
CA VAL A 101 10.12 -6.90 -0.11
C VAL A 101 10.32 -5.53 -0.76
N ILE A 102 9.23 -4.78 -0.98
CA ILE A 102 9.28 -3.41 -1.53
C ILE A 102 10.07 -2.49 -0.60
N ALA A 103 9.76 -2.52 0.69
CA ALA A 103 10.45 -1.72 1.72
C ALA A 103 11.93 -2.07 1.79
N ALA A 104 12.30 -3.35 1.71
CA ALA A 104 13.69 -3.78 1.66
C ALA A 104 14.41 -3.26 0.40
N ALA A 105 13.79 -3.37 -0.78
CA ALA A 105 14.34 -2.87 -2.02
C ALA A 105 14.55 -1.34 -1.99
N LEU A 106 13.56 -0.58 -1.50
CA LEU A 106 13.67 0.87 -1.32
C LEU A 106 14.72 1.24 -0.25
N SER A 107 14.85 0.44 0.81
CA SER A 107 15.87 0.66 1.84
C SER A 107 17.28 0.46 1.30
N LEU A 108 17.50 -0.49 0.39
CA LEU A 108 18.78 -0.64 -0.31
C LEU A 108 19.09 0.59 -1.17
N VAL A 109 18.09 1.18 -1.81
CA VAL A 109 18.24 2.47 -2.50
C VAL A 109 18.64 3.56 -1.49
N VAL A 110 17.96 3.67 -0.35
CA VAL A 110 18.27 4.65 0.72
C VAL A 110 19.71 4.51 1.23
N VAL A 111 20.21 3.28 1.41
CA VAL A 111 21.60 3.03 1.83
C VAL A 111 22.62 3.58 0.83
N GLY A 112 22.27 3.58 -0.47
CA GLY A 112 23.11 4.19 -1.51
C GLY A 112 22.95 5.71 -1.63
N LEU A 113 22.00 6.34 -0.94
CA LEU A 113 21.84 7.80 -0.97
C LEU A 113 22.86 8.46 -0.04
N SER A 114 23.41 9.58 -0.49
CA SER A 114 24.22 10.44 0.35
C SER A 114 23.32 11.28 1.26
N LEU A 115 22.95 10.69 2.41
CA LEU A 115 22.12 11.26 3.47
C LEU A 115 22.84 11.18 4.82
N GLU A 116 22.46 12.04 5.75
CA GLU A 116 22.87 11.90 7.15
C GLU A 116 22.27 10.62 7.76
N ARG A 117 23.01 9.99 8.68
CA ARG A 117 22.64 8.68 9.25
C ARG A 117 21.24 8.67 9.87
N ALA A 118 20.86 9.73 10.58
CA ALA A 118 19.54 9.83 11.22
C ALA A 118 18.41 9.83 10.17
N TRP A 119 18.57 10.59 9.09
CA TRP A 119 17.62 10.65 7.98
C TRP A 119 17.51 9.31 7.24
N ALA A 120 18.63 8.65 6.96
CA ALA A 120 18.63 7.33 6.33
C ALA A 120 17.87 6.29 7.18
N LEU A 121 18.14 6.23 8.49
CA LEU A 121 17.46 5.31 9.41
C LEU A 121 15.98 5.65 9.58
N GLY A 122 15.64 6.94 9.64
CA GLY A 122 14.26 7.41 9.70
C GLY A 122 13.46 7.01 8.47
N LEU A 123 14.02 7.18 7.27
CA LEU A 123 13.38 6.74 6.02
C LEU A 123 13.20 5.23 5.95
N ILE A 124 14.24 4.45 6.30
CA ILE A 124 14.13 2.98 6.34
C ILE A 124 13.01 2.57 7.30
N THR A 125 12.98 3.15 8.50
CA THR A 125 11.95 2.83 9.50
C THR A 125 10.56 3.20 8.99
N LEU A 126 10.40 4.37 8.36
CA LEU A 126 9.15 4.80 7.75
C LEU A 126 8.64 3.81 6.68
N LEU A 127 9.53 3.33 5.80
CA LEU A 127 9.19 2.40 4.72
C LEU A 127 8.63 1.07 5.25
N PHE A 128 9.11 0.59 6.39
CA PHE A 128 8.61 -0.64 7.03
C PHE A 128 7.38 -0.38 7.92
N ALA A 129 7.36 0.74 8.65
CA ALA A 129 6.29 1.04 9.59
C ALA A 129 4.98 1.43 8.90
N ALA A 130 5.04 2.12 7.76
CA ALA A 130 3.83 2.60 7.07
C ALA A 130 2.88 1.47 6.62
N PRO A 131 3.34 0.39 5.96
CA PRO A 131 2.48 -0.77 5.68
C PRO A 131 1.92 -1.42 6.94
N TRP A 132 2.70 -1.50 8.03
CA TRP A 132 2.21 -2.08 9.27
C TRP A 132 1.08 -1.25 9.88
N LEU A 133 1.22 0.07 9.88
CA LEU A 133 0.16 0.98 10.33
C LEU A 133 -1.10 0.84 9.47
N ASP A 134 -0.92 0.71 8.16
CA ASP A 134 -2.03 0.57 7.21
C ASP A 134 -2.90 -0.67 7.56
N PHE A 135 -2.28 -1.85 7.59
CA PHE A 135 -2.95 -3.10 7.94
C PHE A 135 -3.44 -3.13 9.39
N ALA A 136 -2.63 -2.66 10.35
CA ALA A 136 -3.07 -2.57 11.74
C ALA A 136 -4.34 -1.71 11.86
N GLY A 137 -4.43 -0.61 11.12
CA GLY A 137 -5.63 0.20 11.04
C GLY A 137 -6.84 -0.57 10.51
N MET A 138 -6.68 -1.40 9.47
CA MET A 138 -7.78 -2.20 8.91
C MET A 138 -8.29 -3.22 9.93
N TRP A 139 -7.37 -3.94 10.59
CA TRP A 139 -7.69 -4.90 11.65
C TRP A 139 -8.35 -4.23 12.86
N LEU A 140 -7.84 -3.08 13.32
CA LEU A 140 -8.46 -2.32 14.40
C LEU A 140 -9.84 -1.79 14.01
N THR A 141 -10.02 -1.38 12.76
CA THR A 141 -11.33 -0.94 12.24
C THR A 141 -12.35 -2.08 12.26
N LYS A 142 -11.91 -3.31 11.95
CA LYS A 142 -12.75 -4.51 11.94
C LYS A 142 -13.16 -4.95 13.36
N PHE A 143 -12.21 -4.96 14.31
CA PHE A 143 -12.41 -5.64 15.60
C PHE A 143 -12.53 -4.72 16.81
N VAL A 144 -12.12 -3.45 16.70
CA VAL A 144 -12.05 -2.53 17.84
C VAL A 144 -13.01 -1.36 17.67
N SER A 145 -12.81 -0.54 16.63
CA SER A 145 -13.65 0.66 16.41
C SER A 145 -13.54 1.19 14.98
N PRO A 146 -14.66 1.60 14.35
CA PRO A 146 -14.67 2.27 13.05
C PRO A 146 -13.75 3.51 12.98
N GLN A 147 -13.49 4.17 14.11
CA GLN A 147 -12.63 5.36 14.18
C GLN A 147 -11.16 5.04 13.89
N CYS A 148 -10.74 3.78 14.06
CA CYS A 148 -9.38 3.34 13.73
C CYS A 148 -9.07 3.38 12.24
N ALA A 149 -10.06 3.62 11.37
CA ALA A 149 -9.88 3.80 9.93
C ALA A 149 -8.92 4.96 9.59
N ILE A 150 -8.76 5.93 10.50
CA ILE A 150 -7.77 6.99 10.34
C ILE A 150 -6.33 6.45 10.33
N VAL A 151 -6.06 5.36 11.07
CA VAL A 151 -4.73 4.75 11.13
C VAL A 151 -4.37 4.11 9.79
N THR A 152 -5.34 3.47 9.13
CA THR A 152 -5.21 2.97 7.75
C THR A 152 -4.84 4.09 6.80
N LEU A 153 -5.58 5.21 6.83
CA LEU A 153 -5.29 6.35 5.96
C LEU A 153 -3.90 6.94 6.21
N ILE A 154 -3.51 7.10 7.48
CA ILE A 154 -2.16 7.59 7.83
C ILE A 154 -1.10 6.63 7.29
N GLY A 155 -1.28 5.32 7.46
CA GLY A 155 -0.39 4.30 6.92
C GLY A 155 -0.26 4.38 5.40
N GLY A 156 -1.38 4.36 4.68
CA GLY A 156 -1.41 4.47 3.22
C GLY A 156 -0.75 5.75 2.67
N TRP A 157 -1.04 6.91 3.26
CA TRP A 157 -0.39 8.17 2.89
C TRP A 157 1.10 8.18 3.22
N ALA A 158 1.49 7.64 4.37
CA ALA A 158 2.89 7.51 4.76
C ALA A 158 3.68 6.61 3.79
N MET A 159 3.07 5.52 3.28
CA MET A 159 3.69 4.67 2.26
C MET A 159 3.97 5.45 0.98
N GLY A 160 2.95 6.15 0.45
CA GLY A 160 3.10 6.94 -0.77
C GLY A 160 4.12 8.07 -0.62
N ALA A 161 4.11 8.77 0.52
CA ALA A 161 5.07 9.82 0.82
C ALA A 161 6.50 9.27 0.96
N GLY A 162 6.68 8.17 1.68
CA GLY A 162 7.98 7.50 1.84
C GLY A 162 8.58 7.12 0.50
N TYR A 163 7.80 6.47 -0.37
CA TYR A 163 8.21 6.17 -1.73
C TYR A 163 8.58 7.43 -2.52
N ALA A 164 7.72 8.46 -2.52
CA ALA A 164 7.94 9.68 -3.29
C ALA A 164 9.23 10.41 -2.88
N ILE A 165 9.51 10.48 -1.58
CA ILE A 165 10.73 11.07 -1.04
C ILE A 165 11.96 10.30 -1.53
N VAL A 166 11.96 8.97 -1.38
CA VAL A 166 13.07 8.12 -1.82
C VAL A 166 13.29 8.22 -3.32
N ALA A 167 12.22 8.16 -4.11
CA ALA A 167 12.28 8.27 -5.56
C ALA A 167 12.85 9.63 -6.01
N ALA A 168 12.37 10.73 -5.44
CA ALA A 168 12.85 12.08 -5.77
C ALA A 168 14.34 12.25 -5.40
N LEU A 169 14.75 11.78 -4.22
CA LEU A 169 16.14 11.84 -3.79
C LEU A 169 17.04 10.97 -4.66
N ALA A 170 16.63 9.75 -4.99
CA ALA A 170 17.40 8.85 -5.83
C ALA A 170 17.58 9.42 -7.24
N VAL A 171 16.51 9.86 -7.89
CA VAL A 171 16.56 10.47 -9.23
C VAL A 171 17.44 11.72 -9.22
N LYS A 172 17.28 12.60 -8.22
CA LYS A 172 18.11 13.80 -8.07
C LYS A 172 19.60 13.46 -7.90
N GLN A 173 19.94 12.47 -7.08
CA GLN A 173 21.33 12.12 -6.81
C GLN A 173 21.98 11.36 -7.96
N MET A 174 21.26 10.47 -8.64
CA MET A 174 21.81 9.68 -9.74
C MET A 174 22.05 10.51 -11.00
N TRP A 175 21.13 11.41 -11.34
CA TRP A 175 21.07 12.06 -12.65
C TRP A 175 21.38 13.56 -12.65
N PHE A 176 21.16 14.25 -11.53
CA PHE A 176 21.19 15.73 -11.49
C PHE A 176 22.21 16.30 -10.50
N SER A 177 22.83 15.48 -9.65
CA SER A 177 23.80 15.94 -8.66
C SER A 177 25.22 15.75 -9.18
N PRO A 178 26.04 16.82 -9.26
CA PRO A 178 27.45 16.68 -9.60
C PRO A 178 28.18 15.88 -8.53
N GLU A 179 29.16 15.09 -8.96
CA GLU A 179 30.09 14.44 -8.05
C GLU A 179 30.79 15.53 -7.24
N ARG A 180 30.51 15.63 -5.93
CA ARG A 180 31.33 16.47 -5.06
C ARG A 180 32.71 15.80 -4.98
N SER A 181 33.72 16.53 -5.46
CA SER A 181 35.15 16.19 -5.41
C SER A 181 35.61 15.96 -3.98
#